data_AF-E2AVI0-F1
#
_entry.id   AF-E2AVI0-F1
#
_cell.length_a   1.000
_cell.length_b   1.000
_cell.length_c   1.000
_cell.angle_alpha   90.00
_cell.angle_beta   90.00
_cell.angle_gamma   90.00
#
_symmetry.space_group_name_H-M   'P 1'
#
loop_
_entity.id
_entity.type
_entity.pdbx_description
1 polymer ?
#
loop_
_entity_poly.entity_id
_entity_poly.type
_entity_poly.pdbx_seq_one_letter_code
_entity_poly.pdbx_strand_id
1 'polypeptide(L)' 'YAIVEFEDGLQIVPYNWISNDFKKAVWPNFTSNKRYDKAVKFMEEPETWLPHTIKKVYGT' A
#
# COMPACT_ATOMS: atom_id res chain seq x y z
N TYR A 1 5.54 -1.14 8.82
CA TYR A 1 4.68 -1.58 7.72
C TYR A 1 3.26 -1.54 8.25
N ALA A 2 2.24 -1.82 7.46
CA ALA A 2 0.87 -1.86 7.95
C ALA A 2 0.10 -2.88 7.14
N ILE A 3 -0.70 -3.68 7.85
CA ILE A 3 -1.60 -4.66 7.26
C ILE A 3 -2.92 -3.94 7.02
N VAL A 4 -3.27 -3.76 5.75
CA VAL A 4 -4.47 -3.06 5.31
C VAL A 4 -5.32 -3.98 4.44
N GLU A 5 -6.63 -3.90 4.58
CA GLU A 5 -7.60 -4.60 3.74
C GLU A 5 -8.16 -3.61 2.73
N PHE A 6 -8.03 -3.95 1.46
CA PHE A 6 -8.65 -3.29 0.32
C PHE A 6 -9.88 -4.09 -0.14
N GLU A 7 -10.55 -3.63 -1.20
CA GLU A 7 -11.66 -4.39 -1.81
C GLU A 7 -11.24 -5.76 -2.32
N ASP A 8 -10.04 -5.88 -2.90
CA ASP A 8 -9.48 -7.14 -3.41
C ASP A 8 -8.98 -8.08 -2.29
N GLY A 9 -8.77 -7.58 -1.07
CA GLY A 9 -8.32 -8.38 0.07
C GLY A 9 -7.25 -7.70 0.93
N LEU A 10 -6.58 -8.51 1.75
CA LEU A 10 -5.57 -8.07 2.71
C LEU A 10 -4.18 -7.97 2.09
N GLN A 11 -3.51 -6.84 2.33
CA GLN A 11 -2.09 -6.71 1.98
C GLN A 11 -1.28 -5.83 2.91
N ILE A 12 0.05 -5.99 2.82
CA ILE A 12 1.04 -5.28 3.61
C ILE A 12 1.59 -4.12 2.79
N VAL A 13 1.33 -2.89 3.23
CA VAL A 13 1.91 -1.69 2.63
C VAL A 13 2.84 -1.01 3.62
N PRO A 14 3.88 -0.30 3.17
CA PRO A 14 4.64 0.57 4.04
C PRO A 14 3.78 1.78 4.44
N TYR A 15 4.08 2.36 5.60
CA TYR A 15 3.35 3.51 6.13
C TYR A 15 3.40 4.73 5.22
N ASN A 16 4.50 4.89 4.47
CA ASN A 16 4.66 5.99 3.52
C ASN A 16 3.63 5.98 2.39
N TRP A 17 2.95 4.83 2.19
CA TRP A 17 1.91 4.70 1.18
C TRP A 17 0.53 4.96 1.74
N ILE A 18 0.36 4.97 3.06
CA ILE A 18 -0.93 5.22 3.68
C ILE A 18 -1.10 6.72 3.85
N SER A 19 -2.26 7.24 3.43
CA SER A 19 -2.62 8.63 3.71
C SER A 19 -2.74 8.84 5.21
N ASN A 20 -2.47 10.06 5.68
CA ASN A 20 -2.51 10.41 7.10
C ASN A 20 -3.86 10.05 7.79
N ASP A 21 -4.95 10.01 7.03
CA ASP A 21 -6.28 9.63 7.51
C ASP A 21 -6.51 8.11 7.63
N PHE A 22 -5.55 7.26 7.25
CA PHE A 22 -5.65 5.79 7.20
C PHE A 22 -6.85 5.23 6.39
N LYS A 23 -7.49 6.09 5.59
CA LYS A 23 -8.65 5.74 4.74
C LYS A 23 -8.25 5.36 3.32
N LYS A 24 -7.04 5.73 2.90
CA LYS A 24 -6.55 5.51 1.54
C LYS A 24 -5.09 5.11 1.60
N ALA A 25 -4.66 4.23 0.70
CA ALA A 25 -3.26 3.96 0.44
C ALA A 25 -3.00 4.12 -1.06
N VAL A 26 -1.84 4.62 -1.42
CA VAL A 26 -1.36 4.59 -2.80
C VAL A 26 -0.84 3.19 -3.14
N TRP A 27 -1.17 2.74 -4.35
CA TRP A 27 -0.76 1.43 -4.82
C TRP A 27 -0.16 1.51 -6.22
N PRO A 28 1.02 0.92 -6.44
CA PRO A 28 1.62 0.85 -7.76
C PRO A 28 0.92 -0.18 -8.65
N ASN A 29 0.69 0.15 -9.92
CA ASN A 29 0.24 -0.80 -10.96
C ASN A 29 1.37 -1.73 -11.43
N PHE A 30 2.17 -2.29 -10.51
CA PHE A 30 3.22 -3.23 -10.86
C PHE A 30 2.63 -4.58 -11.24
N THR A 31 2.97 -5.06 -12.44
CA THR A 31 2.64 -6.42 -12.90
C THR A 31 3.56 -7.50 -12.32
N SER A 32 4.65 -7.10 -11.63
CA SER A 32 5.63 -8.03 -11.07
C SER A 32 5.68 -7.96 -9.55
N ASN A 33 5.35 -9.08 -8.89
CA ASN A 33 5.43 -9.22 -7.44
C ASN A 33 6.82 -8.89 -6.88
N LYS A 34 7.90 -9.28 -7.59
CA LYS A 34 9.28 -8.94 -7.19
C LYS A 34 9.53 -7.43 -7.11
N ARG A 35 8.92 -6.66 -8.02
CA ARG A 35 9.02 -5.19 -8.01
C ARG A 35 8.22 -4.60 -6.85
N TYR A 36 7.03 -5.16 -6.60
CA TYR A 36 6.21 -4.78 -5.46
C TYR A 36 6.94 -5.02 -4.13
N ASP A 37 7.46 -6.23 -3.88
CA ASP A 37 8.24 -6.55 -2.68
C ASP A 37 9.43 -5.60 -2.49
N LYS A 38 10.11 -5.26 -3.59
CA LYS A 38 11.20 -4.28 -3.57
C LYS A 38 10.67 -2.91 -3.16
N ALA A 39 9.63 -2.40 -3.80
CA ALA A 39 9.06 -1.09 -3.49
C ALA A 39 8.57 -1.00 -2.03
N VAL A 40 7.93 -2.06 -1.51
CA VAL A 40 7.54 -2.16 -0.11
C VAL A 40 8.77 -2.15 0.79
N LYS A 41 9.78 -2.99 0.52
CA LYS A 41 11.02 -3.09 1.31
C LYS A 41 11.82 -1.78 1.35
N PHE A 42 11.81 -1.02 0.25
CA PHE A 42 12.49 0.27 0.13
C PHE A 42 11.60 1.45 0.54
N MET A 43 10.33 1.21 0.90
CA MET A 43 9.33 2.25 1.17
C MET A 43 9.32 3.33 0.08
N GLU A 44 9.38 2.89 -1.17
CA GLU A 44 9.54 3.73 -2.37
C GLU A 44 8.46 4.82 -2.38
N GLU A 45 8.84 6.04 -2.77
CA GLU A 45 7.91 7.17 -2.74
C GLU A 45 6.87 7.05 -3.87
N PRO A 46 5.59 7.27 -3.54
CA PRO A 46 4.51 7.15 -4.50
C PRO A 46 4.43 8.37 -5.43
N GLU A 47 5.02 8.28 -6.62
CA GLU A 47 5.04 9.41 -7.57
C GLU A 47 3.82 9.43 -8.52
N THR A 48 3.46 8.28 -9.09
CA THR A 48 2.37 8.15 -10.09
C THR A 48 1.34 7.09 -9.72
N TRP A 49 1.32 6.68 -8.46
CA TRP A 49 0.49 5.57 -7.99
C TRP A 49 -0.92 6.03 -7.66
N LEU A 50 -1.87 5.15 -7.93
CA LEU A 50 -3.28 5.47 -7.72
C LEU A 50 -3.66 5.26 -6.25
N PRO A 51 -4.45 6.17 -5.65
CA PRO A 51 -4.97 5.97 -4.32
C PRO A 51 -6.11 4.95 -4.34
N HIS A 52 -5.97 3.90 -3.54
CA HIS A 52 -6.98 2.90 -3.26
C HIS A 52 -7.57 3.13 -1.87
N THR A 53 -8.88 2.90 -1.75
CA THR A 53 -9.58 3.04 -0.46
C THR A 53 -9.24 1.86 0.43
N ILE A 54 -8.75 2.15 1.63
CA ILE A 54 -8.55 1.14 2.68
C ILE A 54 -9.90 0.90 3.33
N LYS A 55 -10.31 -0.36 3.35
CA LYS A 55 -11.52 -0.82 4.03
C LYS A 55 -11.28 -0.96 5.54
N LYS A 56 -10.13 -1.51 5.93
CA LYS A 56 -9.76 -1.71 7.33
C LYS A 56 -8.26 -1.83 7.52
N VAL A 57 -7.72 -1.30 8.61
CA VAL A 57 -6.33 -1.51 9.02
C VAL A 57 -6.31 -2.52 10.17
N TYR A 58 -5.50 -3.57 10.05
CA TYR A 58 -5.42 -4.65 11.02
C TYR A 58 -4.28 -4.48 12.03
N GLY A 59 -3.19 -3.82 11.63
CA GLY A 59 -2.04 -3.62 12.50
C GLY A 59 -0.86 -3.03 11.77
N THR A 60 0.20 -2.74 12.51
CA THR A 60 1.36 -1.96 12.07
C THR A 60 2.68 -2.48 12.61
#